data_AF-A0ABD1I1U3-F1
#
_entry.id   AF-A0ABD1I1U3-F1
#
_cell.length_a   1.000
_cell.length_b   1.000
_cell.length_c   1.000
_cell.angle_alpha   90.00
_cell.angle_beta   90.00
_cell.angle_gamma   90.00
#
_symmetry.space_group_name_H-M   'P 1'
#
loop_
_entity.id
_entity.type
_entity.pdbx_description
1 polymer ?
#
loop_
_entity_poly.entity_id
_entity_poly.type
_entity_poly.pdbx_seq_one_letter_code
_entity_poly.pdbx_strand_id
1 'polypeptide(L)'
;MASSILQSSIFCGMRMMSNTEPRKLSSPCLILPSSYEAGYKKLYSLAEKKVVSIDKAAPPPLWAQGGRVRHIGCSRGWVTSFDRDSGQAFLFDPITGCHIKLPDTATWPTDIILSSSSPDSHDCRAIIQYDHLCRVAVCSPARADAGWLPVCGEGPHSAIGYSARQNRLYSLNNTWDSDFVLECWDLEYPSSLVWKAEFHSFHGYEEAWGRHCLRYLVIDEHSDRLFLVIRVVVVWLEDEDDVREYEDEDEEGKYDEDEDETLRFHVYEIDSKKGEMRYMEGSLEGLAMFVGLRHSFALPAADLNLSPDSIYFTARLRYILFDDVRNDDIGIYNYKDGKISSIDYDPSQIYATTAASRVAPAMLLTPNIPH
;
A
#
# COMPACT_ATOMS: atom_id res chain seq x y z
N MET A 1 -24.40 -49.72 20.37
CA MET A 1 -24.85 -48.34 20.10
C MET A 1 -24.16 -47.42 21.09
N ALA A 2 -23.04 -46.84 20.69
CA ALA A 2 -22.33 -45.83 21.46
C ALA A 2 -21.91 -44.75 20.47
N SER A 3 -22.53 -43.58 20.58
CA SER A 3 -22.22 -42.38 19.81
C SER A 3 -21.28 -41.53 20.67
N SER A 4 -20.05 -41.34 20.20
CA SER A 4 -19.08 -40.44 20.83
C SER A 4 -19.04 -39.12 20.07
N ILE A 5 -19.33 -38.07 20.83
CA ILE A 5 -19.21 -36.65 20.51
C ILE A 5 -17.75 -36.31 20.19
N LEU A 6 -17.50 -35.57 19.10
CA LEU A 6 -16.27 -34.80 18.89
C LEU A 6 -16.67 -33.37 18.54
N GLN A 7 -16.72 -32.52 19.57
CA GLN A 7 -16.57 -31.07 19.44
C GLN A 7 -15.11 -30.80 19.06
N SER A 8 -14.86 -30.26 17.87
CA SER A 8 -13.55 -29.71 17.51
C SER A 8 -13.43 -28.30 18.09
N SER A 9 -12.93 -28.21 19.31
CA SER A 9 -12.39 -26.97 19.89
C SER A 9 -11.07 -26.62 19.19
N ILE A 10 -11.05 -25.54 18.40
CA ILE A 10 -9.80 -24.95 17.90
C ILE A 10 -9.29 -24.00 18.98
N PHE A 11 -8.33 -24.48 19.76
CA PHE A 11 -7.51 -23.66 20.64
C PHE A 11 -6.62 -22.75 19.77
N CYS A 12 -7.03 -21.49 19.57
CA CYS A 12 -6.06 -20.45 19.27
C CYS A 12 -5.33 -20.18 20.59
N GLY A 13 -4.04 -20.50 20.64
CA GLY A 13 -3.24 -20.45 21.86
C GLY A 13 -3.31 -19.08 22.52
N MET A 14 -3.75 -19.06 23.78
CA MET A 14 -3.59 -17.93 24.69
C MET A 14 -2.10 -17.55 24.74
N ARG A 15 -1.73 -16.41 24.14
CA ARG A 15 -0.42 -15.80 24.39
C ARG A 15 -0.53 -14.99 25.68
N MET A 16 -0.14 -15.59 26.80
CA MET A 16 -0.03 -14.90 28.08
C MET A 16 1.08 -13.84 28.04
N MET A 17 0.64 -12.60 28.27
CA MET A 17 1.26 -11.43 28.90
C MET A 17 2.76 -11.08 28.77
N SER A 18 2.96 -9.77 28.55
CA SER A 18 4.02 -8.89 29.06
C SER A 18 5.49 -9.19 28.73
N ASN A 19 6.06 -8.38 27.85
CA ASN A 19 7.20 -7.54 28.22
C ASN A 19 7.35 -6.36 27.27
N THR A 20 7.43 -5.16 27.85
CA THR A 20 7.72 -3.88 27.19
C THR A 20 9.21 -3.81 26.84
N GLU A 21 9.63 -4.48 25.78
CA GLU A 21 10.84 -4.08 25.05
C GLU A 21 10.42 -3.41 23.74
N PRO A 22 11.07 -2.30 23.33
CA PRO A 22 10.80 -1.71 22.02
C PRO A 22 11.12 -2.77 20.96
N ARG A 23 10.10 -3.18 20.20
CA ARG A 23 10.30 -4.08 19.06
C ARG A 23 11.36 -3.47 18.15
N LYS A 24 12.46 -4.19 17.94
CA LYS A 24 13.49 -3.79 16.98
C LYS A 24 12.81 -3.65 15.62
N LEU A 25 12.84 -2.45 15.04
CA LEU A 25 12.26 -2.20 13.73
C LEU A 25 12.93 -3.15 12.72
N SER A 26 12.13 -3.95 12.04
CA SER A 26 12.58 -4.76 10.91
C SER A 26 12.56 -3.90 9.66
N SER A 27 13.65 -3.92 8.89
CA SER A 27 13.69 -3.21 7.61
C SER A 27 12.59 -3.74 6.67
N PRO A 28 11.91 -2.86 5.91
CA PRO A 28 10.90 -3.29 4.97
C PRO A 28 11.48 -4.18 3.86
N CYS A 29 10.66 -5.11 3.39
CA CYS A 29 10.96 -6.02 2.30
C CYS A 29 9.99 -5.80 1.14
N LEU A 30 10.46 -6.03 -0.09
CA LEU A 30 9.62 -6.07 -1.27
C LEU A 30 9.13 -7.52 -1.50
N ILE A 31 7.82 -7.71 -1.59
CA ILE A 31 7.20 -8.93 -2.09
C ILE A 31 7.24 -8.85 -3.62
N LEU A 32 7.98 -9.76 -4.26
CA LEU A 32 8.09 -9.82 -5.72
C LEU A 32 6.96 -10.70 -6.31
N PRO A 33 6.55 -10.49 -7.57
CA PRO A 33 5.51 -11.30 -8.23
C PRO A 33 5.73 -12.82 -8.18
N SER A 34 6.95 -13.30 -8.39
CA SER A 34 7.27 -14.74 -8.25
C SER A 34 7.08 -15.28 -6.83
N SER A 35 7.07 -14.41 -5.83
CA SER A 35 6.94 -14.79 -4.43
C SER A 35 5.52 -15.24 -4.14
N TYR A 36 4.49 -14.70 -4.80
CA TYR A 36 3.10 -15.13 -4.61
C TYR A 36 2.92 -16.60 -5.03
N GLU A 37 3.49 -16.97 -6.18
CA GLU A 37 3.44 -18.35 -6.69
C GLU A 37 4.26 -19.32 -5.84
N ALA A 38 5.39 -18.85 -5.30
CA ALA A 38 6.22 -19.61 -4.39
C ALA A 38 5.66 -19.66 -2.95
N GLY A 39 4.50 -19.08 -2.68
CA GLY A 39 3.89 -19.06 -1.36
C GLY A 39 4.63 -18.16 -0.35
N TYR A 40 5.07 -17.00 -0.80
CA TYR A 40 5.82 -15.99 -0.06
C TYR A 40 7.15 -16.47 0.52
N LYS A 41 7.74 -17.54 -0.04
CA LYS A 41 9.01 -18.11 0.41
C LYS A 41 10.22 -17.21 0.20
N LYS A 42 10.11 -16.18 -0.64
CA LYS A 42 11.19 -15.26 -0.98
C LYS A 42 10.70 -13.83 -0.80
N LEU A 43 11.54 -12.97 -0.24
CA LEU A 43 11.32 -11.54 -0.12
C LEU A 43 12.61 -10.82 -0.49
N TYR A 44 12.56 -9.65 -1.12
CA TYR A 44 13.75 -8.84 -1.33
C TYR A 44 13.94 -7.89 -0.14
N SER A 45 15.02 -8.05 0.62
CA SER A 45 15.34 -7.17 1.76
C SER A 45 15.97 -5.89 1.24
N LEU A 46 15.35 -4.74 1.54
CA LEU A 46 15.86 -3.43 1.11
C LEU A 46 17.14 -3.04 1.88
N ALA A 47 17.25 -3.44 3.15
CA ALA A 47 18.46 -3.26 3.95
C ALA A 47 19.64 -4.08 3.45
N GLU A 48 19.40 -5.34 3.09
CA GLU A 48 20.46 -6.28 2.72
C GLU A 48 20.73 -6.31 1.21
N LYS A 49 19.87 -5.66 0.41
CA LYS A 49 19.93 -5.60 -1.06
C LYS A 49 20.06 -6.99 -1.68
N LYS A 50 19.27 -7.94 -1.18
CA LYS A 50 19.26 -9.31 -1.65
C LYS A 50 17.94 -9.99 -1.33
N VAL A 51 17.68 -11.10 -2.02
CA VAL A 51 16.56 -11.99 -1.71
C VAL A 51 16.86 -12.80 -0.45
N VAL A 52 15.95 -12.76 0.50
CA VAL A 52 15.92 -13.58 1.71
C VAL A 52 14.84 -14.65 1.58
N SER A 53 15.12 -15.85 2.09
CA SER A 53 14.16 -16.96 2.09
C SER A 53 13.47 -17.07 3.45
N ILE A 54 12.17 -17.35 3.44
CA ILE A 54 11.38 -17.63 4.65
C ILE A 54 11.28 -19.16 4.79
N ASP A 55 12.10 -19.74 5.66
CA ASP A 55 12.21 -21.19 5.83
C ASP A 55 10.90 -21.88 6.28
N LYS A 56 10.01 -21.12 6.94
CA LYS A 56 8.70 -21.58 7.42
C LYS A 56 7.53 -20.85 6.76
N ALA A 57 7.68 -20.42 5.51
CA ALA A 57 6.54 -19.82 4.80
C ALA A 57 5.39 -20.82 4.77
N ALA A 58 4.25 -20.42 5.32
CA ALA A 58 3.06 -21.24 5.24
C ALA A 58 2.61 -21.31 3.78
N PRO A 59 2.15 -22.48 3.31
CA PRO A 59 1.57 -22.55 1.98
C PRO A 59 0.39 -21.57 1.89
N PRO A 60 0.24 -20.87 0.75
CA PRO A 60 -0.90 -20.00 0.56
C PRO A 60 -2.18 -20.82 0.73
N PRO A 61 -3.21 -20.28 1.39
CA PRO A 61 -4.47 -20.98 1.59
C PRO A 61 -5.04 -21.50 0.28
N LEU A 62 -5.82 -22.59 0.32
CA LEU A 62 -6.46 -23.17 -0.88
C LEU A 62 -7.25 -22.13 -1.72
N TRP A 63 -7.87 -21.14 -1.05
CA TRP A 63 -8.59 -20.06 -1.74
C TRP A 63 -7.64 -19.15 -2.54
N ALA A 64 -6.41 -18.92 -2.07
CA ALA A 64 -5.39 -18.15 -2.79
C ALA A 64 -4.75 -18.91 -3.96
N GLN A 65 -5.04 -20.21 -4.14
CA GLN A 65 -4.48 -21.04 -5.22
C GLN A 65 -5.35 -21.01 -6.50
N GLY A 66 -6.60 -20.55 -6.40
CA GLY A 66 -7.46 -20.28 -7.55
C GLY A 66 -7.17 -18.89 -8.10
N GLY A 67 -6.83 -18.77 -9.38
CA GLY A 67 -6.33 -17.53 -10.03
C GLY A 67 -7.30 -16.35 -10.12
N ARG A 68 -8.26 -16.22 -9.19
CA ARG A 68 -9.25 -15.13 -9.10
C ARG A 68 -9.11 -14.27 -7.84
N VAL A 69 -8.17 -14.63 -6.97
CA VAL A 69 -7.80 -13.83 -5.80
C VAL A 69 -6.80 -12.76 -6.23
N ARG A 70 -7.13 -11.50 -5.96
CA ARG A 70 -6.21 -10.38 -6.16
C ARG A 70 -5.57 -9.99 -4.85
N HIS A 71 -4.27 -9.69 -4.89
CA HIS A 71 -3.60 -9.05 -3.76
C HIS A 71 -3.97 -7.57 -3.78
N ILE A 72 -4.63 -7.15 -2.70
CA ILE A 72 -4.92 -5.77 -2.41
C ILE A 72 -3.62 -5.24 -1.83
N GLY A 73 -3.45 -5.06 -0.53
CA GLY A 73 -2.25 -4.46 0.01
C GLY A 73 -1.42 -5.27 0.95
N CYS A 74 -0.46 -4.58 1.54
CA CYS A 74 0.21 -5.03 2.73
C CYS A 74 0.24 -3.91 3.76
N SER A 75 0.00 -4.24 5.01
CA SER A 75 0.09 -3.31 6.12
C SER A 75 0.52 -4.05 7.38
N ARG A 76 1.53 -3.52 8.07
CA ARG A 76 2.04 -4.04 9.35
C ARG A 76 2.33 -5.55 9.34
N GLY A 77 2.94 -6.05 8.26
CA GLY A 77 3.34 -7.45 8.12
C GLY A 77 2.25 -8.40 7.59
N TRP A 78 1.04 -7.90 7.35
CA TRP A 78 -0.06 -8.67 6.79
C TRP A 78 -0.26 -8.33 5.32
N VAL A 79 -0.54 -9.34 4.52
CA VAL A 79 -0.97 -9.23 3.12
C VAL A 79 -2.49 -9.33 3.07
N THR A 80 -3.13 -8.44 2.33
CA THR A 80 -4.57 -8.43 2.13
C THR A 80 -4.88 -8.95 0.73
N SER A 81 -5.83 -9.86 0.66
CA SER A 81 -6.30 -10.45 -0.58
C SER A 81 -7.81 -10.35 -0.68
N PHE A 82 -8.33 -10.30 -1.90
CA PHE A 82 -9.77 -10.28 -2.17
C PHE A 82 -10.14 -11.21 -3.30
N ASP A 83 -11.16 -12.00 -3.04
CA ASP A 83 -11.78 -12.90 -3.99
C ASP A 83 -12.96 -12.19 -4.65
N ARG A 84 -12.84 -11.96 -5.96
CA ARG A 84 -13.84 -11.24 -6.76
C ARG A 84 -15.17 -11.98 -6.85
N ASP A 85 -15.17 -13.32 -6.82
CA ASP A 85 -16.39 -14.10 -7.00
C ASP A 85 -17.23 -14.11 -5.72
N SER A 86 -16.56 -14.21 -4.57
CA SER A 86 -17.23 -14.23 -3.27
C SER A 86 -17.40 -12.85 -2.63
N GLY A 87 -16.76 -11.80 -3.16
CA GLY A 87 -16.72 -10.47 -2.54
C GLY A 87 -15.91 -10.43 -1.25
N GLN A 88 -15.12 -11.48 -0.97
CA GLN A 88 -14.55 -11.70 0.34
C GLN A 88 -13.10 -11.22 0.42
N ALA A 89 -12.83 -10.34 1.39
CA ALA A 89 -11.47 -9.93 1.75
C ALA A 89 -10.89 -10.77 2.91
N PHE A 90 -9.58 -10.97 2.91
CA PHE A 90 -8.84 -11.69 3.94
C PHE A 90 -7.50 -11.03 4.21
N LEU A 91 -7.08 -11.06 5.47
CA LEU A 91 -5.70 -10.79 5.90
C LEU A 91 -4.95 -12.12 5.97
N PHE A 92 -3.70 -12.15 5.53
CA PHE A 92 -2.81 -13.30 5.54
C PHE A 92 -1.42 -12.87 6.03
N ASP A 93 -0.90 -13.56 7.04
CA ASP A 93 0.47 -13.40 7.51
C ASP A 93 1.36 -14.42 6.78
N PRO A 94 2.27 -13.97 5.88
CA PRO A 94 3.12 -14.86 5.10
C PRO A 94 4.16 -15.62 5.94
N ILE A 95 4.46 -15.15 7.16
CA ILE A 95 5.44 -15.77 8.05
C ILE A 95 4.78 -16.89 8.85
N THR A 96 3.59 -16.64 9.41
CA THR A 96 2.92 -17.60 10.30
C THR A 96 1.88 -18.47 9.60
N GLY A 97 1.37 -18.04 8.45
CA GLY A 97 0.23 -18.67 7.77
C GLY A 97 -1.13 -18.35 8.37
N CYS A 98 -1.16 -17.52 9.41
CA CYS A 98 -2.40 -17.06 10.00
C CYS A 98 -3.21 -16.28 8.97
N HIS A 99 -4.53 -16.47 8.98
CA HIS A 99 -5.43 -15.70 8.14
C HIS A 99 -6.66 -15.27 8.92
N ILE A 100 -7.18 -14.09 8.58
CA ILE A 100 -8.37 -13.51 9.19
C ILE A 100 -9.32 -13.11 8.07
N LYS A 101 -10.56 -13.57 8.17
CA LYS A 101 -11.64 -13.17 7.27
C LYS A 101 -12.15 -11.79 7.69
N LEU A 102 -12.16 -10.84 6.75
CA LEU A 102 -12.75 -9.52 6.98
C LEU A 102 -14.26 -9.54 6.69
N PRO A 103 -15.04 -8.53 7.08
CA PRO A 103 -16.42 -8.44 6.63
C PRO A 103 -16.49 -8.27 5.10
N ASP A 104 -17.61 -8.68 4.49
CA ASP A 104 -17.86 -8.50 3.06
C ASP A 104 -17.99 -7.00 2.72
N THR A 105 -17.25 -6.52 1.72
CA THR A 105 -17.26 -5.12 1.28
C THR A 105 -18.30 -4.84 0.19
N ALA A 106 -18.96 -5.88 -0.35
CA ALA A 106 -19.87 -5.88 -1.51
C ALA A 106 -19.30 -5.26 -2.80
N THR A 107 -18.07 -4.72 -2.74
CA THR A 107 -17.41 -3.86 -3.72
C THR A 107 -15.90 -4.05 -3.60
N TRP A 108 -15.15 -3.55 -4.57
CA TRP A 108 -13.71 -3.78 -4.65
C TRP A 108 -12.95 -2.80 -3.74
N PRO A 109 -12.21 -3.30 -2.73
CA PRO A 109 -11.29 -2.45 -1.98
C PRO A 109 -10.10 -2.07 -2.84
N THR A 110 -9.74 -0.80 -2.79
CA THR A 110 -8.60 -0.22 -3.49
C THR A 110 -7.39 -0.09 -2.57
N ASP A 111 -7.58 0.10 -1.26
CA ASP A 111 -6.50 0.14 -0.27
C ASP A 111 -6.92 -0.44 1.09
N ILE A 112 -5.93 -0.79 1.91
CA ILE A 112 -6.13 -1.24 3.28
C ILE A 112 -4.96 -0.85 4.19
N ILE A 113 -5.30 -0.35 5.37
CA ILE A 113 -4.36 -0.01 6.45
C ILE A 113 -4.80 -0.73 7.72
N LEU A 114 -3.85 -1.36 8.42
CA LEU A 114 -4.08 -1.90 9.75
C LEU A 114 -3.57 -0.92 10.81
N SER A 115 -4.36 -0.72 11.87
CA SER A 115 -3.92 0.10 13.00
C SER A 115 -2.85 -0.58 13.86
N SER A 116 -2.77 -1.91 13.80
CA SER A 116 -1.83 -2.72 14.57
C SER A 116 -1.34 -3.93 13.76
N SER A 117 -0.19 -4.47 14.17
CA SER A 117 0.35 -5.74 13.66
C SER A 117 -0.39 -6.97 14.22
N SER A 118 -1.30 -6.77 15.19
CA SER A 118 -2.11 -7.80 15.83
C SER A 118 -3.59 -7.62 15.48
N PRO A 119 -4.03 -7.99 14.26
CA PRO A 119 -5.41 -7.81 13.80
C PRO A 119 -6.45 -8.64 14.56
N ASP A 120 -6.01 -9.68 15.26
CA ASP A 120 -6.80 -10.47 16.20
C ASP A 120 -7.13 -9.74 17.51
N SER A 121 -6.47 -8.61 17.80
CA SER A 121 -6.81 -7.74 18.93
C SER A 121 -8.13 -6.99 18.70
N HIS A 122 -8.95 -6.89 19.74
CA HIS A 122 -10.15 -6.05 19.74
C HIS A 122 -9.87 -4.56 19.53
N ASP A 123 -8.64 -4.12 19.80
CA ASP A 123 -8.21 -2.73 19.60
C ASP A 123 -7.70 -2.47 18.18
N CYS A 124 -7.47 -3.53 17.39
CA CYS A 124 -7.10 -3.36 16.00
C CYS A 124 -8.29 -2.89 15.16
N ARG A 125 -7.99 -2.04 14.20
CA ARG A 125 -8.89 -1.55 13.16
C ARG A 125 -8.27 -1.88 11.81
N ALA A 126 -9.07 -2.42 10.91
CA ALA A 126 -8.76 -2.42 9.49
C ALA A 126 -9.51 -1.27 8.86
N ILE A 127 -8.79 -0.42 8.15
CA ILE A 127 -9.31 0.72 7.41
C ILE A 127 -9.19 0.37 5.94
N ILE A 128 -10.26 0.46 5.17
CA ILE A 128 -10.24 0.24 3.73
C ILE A 128 -10.60 1.52 3.00
N GLN A 129 -9.98 1.70 1.85
CA GLN A 129 -10.53 2.52 0.79
C GLN A 129 -11.13 1.58 -0.25
N TYR A 130 -12.31 1.90 -0.78
CA TYR A 130 -13.02 1.02 -1.70
C TYR A 130 -13.80 1.78 -2.75
N ASP A 131 -14.14 1.05 -3.82
CA ASP A 131 -14.87 1.49 -5.02
C ASP A 131 -14.28 2.69 -5.79
N HIS A 132 -14.98 3.11 -6.84
CA HIS A 132 -14.58 4.19 -7.75
C HIS A 132 -14.82 5.59 -7.18
N LEU A 133 -15.60 5.71 -6.11
CA LEU A 133 -15.82 6.94 -5.37
C LEU A 133 -14.81 7.08 -4.22
N CYS A 134 -13.88 6.15 -4.07
CA CYS A 134 -12.82 6.19 -3.06
C CYS A 134 -13.36 6.40 -1.65
N ARG A 135 -14.41 5.65 -1.28
CA ARG A 135 -15.00 5.72 0.06
C ARG A 135 -14.10 5.02 1.07
N VAL A 136 -14.18 5.46 2.33
CA VAL A 136 -13.40 4.86 3.42
C VAL A 136 -14.34 4.21 4.43
N ALA A 137 -13.95 3.02 4.90
CA ALA A 137 -14.65 2.33 5.96
C ALA A 137 -13.68 1.65 6.92
N VAL A 138 -14.15 1.37 8.13
CA VAL A 138 -13.38 0.74 9.19
C VAL A 138 -14.12 -0.46 9.76
N CYS A 139 -13.39 -1.52 10.10
CA CYS A 139 -13.92 -2.62 10.89
C CYS A 139 -12.91 -3.06 11.97
N SER A 140 -13.36 -3.88 12.92
CA SER A 140 -12.48 -4.60 13.82
C SER A 140 -12.28 -6.02 13.26
N PRO A 141 -11.07 -6.41 12.83
CA PRO A 141 -10.87 -7.73 12.22
C PRO A 141 -11.17 -8.88 13.20
N ALA A 142 -10.97 -8.66 14.50
CA ALA A 142 -11.37 -9.58 15.57
C ALA A 142 -12.90 -9.80 15.68
N ARG A 143 -13.70 -8.92 15.08
CA ARG A 143 -15.17 -8.93 15.08
C ARG A 143 -15.71 -8.85 13.66
N ALA A 144 -15.39 -9.86 12.85
CA ALA A 144 -15.81 -9.93 11.45
C ALA A 144 -17.35 -9.89 11.26
N ASP A 145 -18.12 -10.19 12.31
CA ASP A 145 -19.58 -10.10 12.35
C ASP A 145 -20.11 -8.66 12.45
N ALA A 146 -19.30 -7.69 12.87
CA ALA A 146 -19.71 -6.31 13.09
C ALA A 146 -19.88 -5.48 11.81
N GLY A 147 -19.41 -5.99 10.66
CA GLY A 147 -19.50 -5.29 9.38
C GLY A 147 -18.51 -4.13 9.23
N TRP A 148 -18.61 -3.44 8.09
CA TRP A 148 -17.85 -2.22 7.80
C TRP A 148 -18.64 -0.99 8.25
N LEU A 149 -17.98 -0.11 9.01
CA LEU A 149 -18.52 1.19 9.42
C LEU A 149 -17.96 2.27 8.49
N PRO A 150 -18.81 3.01 7.75
CA PRO A 150 -18.32 4.06 6.87
C PRO A 150 -17.70 5.21 7.68
N VAL A 151 -16.63 5.78 7.14
CA VAL A 151 -16.08 7.07 7.57
C VAL A 151 -16.65 8.12 6.62
N CYS A 152 -17.47 9.03 7.14
CA CYS A 152 -18.24 9.96 6.33
C CYS A 152 -17.51 11.30 6.12
N GLY A 153 -16.64 11.38 5.12
CA GLY A 153 -15.98 12.63 4.71
C GLY A 153 -16.83 13.53 3.80
N GLU A 154 -16.33 14.74 3.52
CA GLU A 154 -16.98 15.71 2.62
C GLU A 154 -16.86 15.35 1.12
N GLY A 155 -16.14 14.28 0.77
CA GLY A 155 -15.92 13.88 -0.62
C GLY A 155 -15.14 12.56 -0.78
N PRO A 156 -14.71 12.23 -2.01
CA PRO A 156 -13.89 11.07 -2.29
C PRO A 156 -12.49 11.23 -1.67
N HIS A 157 -11.99 10.17 -1.02
CA HIS A 157 -10.68 10.19 -0.37
C HIS A 157 -9.59 9.83 -1.39
N SER A 158 -8.72 10.77 -1.75
CA SER A 158 -7.64 10.52 -2.71
C SER A 158 -6.44 9.80 -2.09
N ALA A 159 -6.22 9.94 -0.78
CA ALA A 159 -5.20 9.22 -0.03
C ALA A 159 -5.60 9.05 1.44
N ILE A 160 -5.14 7.98 2.07
CA ILE A 160 -5.33 7.73 3.50
C ILE A 160 -4.01 7.37 4.18
N GLY A 161 -3.87 7.74 5.45
CA GLY A 161 -2.73 7.38 6.31
C GLY A 161 -3.20 7.20 7.74
N TYR A 162 -2.63 6.25 8.49
CA TYR A 162 -3.01 6.03 9.88
C TYR A 162 -1.81 6.11 10.84
N SER A 163 -1.95 6.94 11.86
CA SER A 163 -1.01 7.02 12.97
C SER A 163 -1.44 6.08 14.10
N ALA A 164 -0.63 5.06 14.37
CA ALA A 164 -0.82 4.20 15.53
C ALA A 164 -0.50 4.91 16.85
N ARG A 165 0.40 5.90 16.85
CA ARG A 165 0.80 6.63 18.06
C ARG A 165 -0.26 7.63 18.51
N GLN A 166 -0.81 8.40 17.57
CA GLN A 166 -1.92 9.32 17.84
C GLN A 166 -3.28 8.62 17.84
N ASN A 167 -3.37 7.37 17.36
CA ASN A 167 -4.63 6.67 17.09
C ASN A 167 -5.56 7.52 16.20
N ARG A 168 -5.02 8.00 15.07
CA ARG A 168 -5.72 8.91 14.14
C ARG A 168 -5.62 8.43 12.72
N LEU A 169 -6.75 8.49 12.01
CA LEU A 169 -6.81 8.33 10.56
C LEU A 169 -6.75 9.71 9.92
N TYR A 170 -5.84 9.90 8.98
CA TYR A 170 -5.79 11.05 8.10
C TYR A 170 -6.35 10.69 6.74
N SER A 171 -7.18 11.56 6.21
CA SER A 171 -7.82 11.44 4.90
C SER A 171 -7.50 12.68 4.09
N LEU A 172 -7.10 12.50 2.84
CA LEU A 172 -6.95 13.57 1.87
C LEU A 172 -8.16 13.53 0.94
N ASN A 173 -8.90 14.62 0.84
CA ASN A 173 -10.02 14.74 -0.09
C ASN A 173 -9.64 15.72 -1.18
N ASN A 174 -9.73 15.28 -2.44
CA ASN A 174 -9.52 16.20 -3.56
C ASN A 174 -10.78 17.04 -3.76
N THR A 175 -10.61 18.35 -3.81
CA THR A 175 -11.61 19.23 -4.39
C THR A 175 -11.28 19.47 -5.87
N TRP A 176 -12.26 19.98 -6.61
CA TRP A 176 -12.07 20.35 -8.00
C TRP A 176 -11.24 21.64 -7.96
N ASP A 177 -10.12 21.69 -8.68
CA ASP A 177 -9.12 22.78 -8.71
C ASP A 177 -8.03 22.77 -7.63
N SER A 178 -7.04 21.87 -7.75
CA SER A 178 -5.72 21.87 -7.06
C SER A 178 -5.71 21.87 -5.52
N ASP A 179 -6.83 22.25 -4.92
CA ASP A 179 -7.11 22.38 -3.52
C ASP A 179 -7.42 21.00 -2.96
N PHE A 180 -7.16 20.85 -1.67
CA PHE A 180 -7.49 19.62 -0.99
C PHE A 180 -7.82 19.90 0.47
N VAL A 181 -8.64 19.00 1.02
CA VAL A 181 -8.99 19.01 2.43
C VAL A 181 -8.27 17.85 3.10
N LEU A 182 -7.50 18.15 4.14
CA LEU A 182 -6.95 17.15 5.03
C LEU A 182 -7.89 17.00 6.24
N GLU A 183 -8.43 15.81 6.43
CA GLU A 183 -9.27 15.46 7.55
C GLU A 183 -8.52 14.56 8.53
N CYS A 184 -8.78 14.73 9.82
CA CYS A 184 -8.28 13.86 10.88
C CYS A 184 -9.45 13.26 11.65
N TRP A 185 -9.47 11.94 11.75
CA TRP A 185 -10.57 11.14 12.30
C TRP A 185 -10.12 10.33 13.51
N ASP A 186 -11.01 10.23 14.50
CA ASP A 186 -10.86 9.30 15.61
C ASP A 186 -11.60 8.00 15.30
N LEU A 187 -10.88 6.87 15.25
CA LEU A 187 -11.46 5.57 14.89
C LEU A 187 -12.12 4.83 16.06
N GLU A 188 -12.06 5.37 17.28
CA GLU A 188 -12.92 4.89 18.37
C GLU A 188 -14.40 5.15 18.04
N TYR A 189 -14.66 6.25 17.33
CA TYR A 189 -15.98 6.67 16.90
C TYR A 189 -15.90 7.08 15.42
N PRO A 190 -16.15 6.18 14.45
CA PRO A 190 -15.92 6.41 13.01
C PRO A 190 -16.63 7.63 12.38
N SER A 191 -17.54 8.27 13.10
CA SER A 191 -18.19 9.53 12.76
C SER A 191 -17.55 10.78 13.39
N SER A 192 -16.44 10.63 14.11
CA SER A 192 -15.78 11.68 14.88
C SER A 192 -14.65 12.29 14.09
N LEU A 193 -14.98 13.33 13.33
CA LEU A 193 -14.00 14.26 12.76
C LEU A 193 -13.37 15.05 13.92
N VAL A 194 -12.05 14.94 14.07
CA VAL A 194 -11.27 15.65 15.08
C VAL A 194 -10.98 17.08 14.63
N TRP A 195 -10.48 17.23 13.41
CA TRP A 195 -10.24 18.51 12.76
C TRP A 195 -10.15 18.33 11.25
N LYS A 196 -10.28 19.45 10.52
CA LYS A 196 -9.99 19.53 9.09
C LYS A 196 -9.18 20.79 8.77
N ALA A 197 -8.36 20.71 7.74
CA ALA A 197 -7.58 21.83 7.22
C ALA A 197 -7.73 21.88 5.69
N GLU A 198 -7.99 23.08 5.17
CA GLU A 198 -8.16 23.32 3.73
C GLU A 198 -6.90 23.98 3.19
N PHE A 199 -6.33 23.39 2.15
CA PHE A 199 -5.13 23.88 1.50
C PHE A 199 -5.49 24.41 0.12
N HIS A 200 -5.31 25.72 -0.06
CA HIS A 200 -5.70 26.44 -1.26
C HIS A 200 -4.50 26.76 -2.15
N SER A 201 -4.74 26.90 -3.45
CA SER A 201 -3.76 27.38 -4.44
C SER A 201 -2.48 26.55 -4.43
N PHE A 202 -2.63 25.25 -4.21
CA PHE A 202 -1.52 24.32 -4.39
C PHE A 202 -1.32 24.13 -5.89
N HIS A 203 -0.69 25.11 -6.55
CA HIS A 203 -0.26 24.99 -7.93
C HIS A 203 0.77 23.85 -8.00
N GLY A 204 0.28 22.63 -8.15
CA GLY A 204 1.06 21.52 -8.65
C GLY A 204 1.68 22.02 -9.93
N TYR A 205 3.00 22.21 -9.90
CA TYR A 205 3.78 22.64 -11.05
C TYR A 205 3.35 21.84 -12.28
N GLU A 206 2.70 22.53 -13.22
CA GLU A 206 2.38 22.10 -14.58
C GLU A 206 1.84 20.66 -14.68
N GLU A 207 0.51 20.52 -14.60
CA GLU A 207 -0.22 19.61 -15.51
C GLU A 207 -0.02 20.11 -16.96
N ALA A 208 1.23 20.17 -17.40
CA ALA A 208 1.54 20.17 -18.82
C ALA A 208 1.07 18.81 -19.35
N TRP A 209 0.46 18.82 -20.54
CA TRP A 209 -0.01 17.65 -21.25
C TRP A 209 0.94 16.45 -21.07
N GLY A 210 0.42 15.33 -20.55
CA GLY A 210 1.19 14.10 -20.32
C GLY A 210 1.85 13.94 -18.94
N ARG A 211 1.54 14.78 -17.93
CA ARG A 211 2.02 14.57 -16.55
C ARG A 211 0.87 14.38 -15.56
N HIS A 212 1.00 13.38 -14.68
CA HIS A 212 0.07 13.16 -13.57
C HIS A 212 0.76 13.29 -12.22
N CYS A 213 0.03 13.84 -11.25
CA CYS A 213 0.46 13.93 -9.86
C CYS A 213 -0.30 12.91 -9.00
N LEU A 214 0.42 11.97 -8.41
CA LEU A 214 -0.11 11.04 -7.42
C LEU A 214 0.20 11.56 -6.02
N ARG A 215 -0.81 11.57 -5.14
CA ARG A 215 -0.70 12.09 -3.78
C ARG A 215 -0.73 10.94 -2.78
N TYR A 216 0.15 11.01 -1.80
CA TYR A 216 0.27 10.02 -0.73
C TYR A 216 0.37 10.72 0.62
N LEU A 217 -0.32 10.17 1.61
CA LEU A 217 -0.11 10.53 3.00
C LEU A 217 0.92 9.56 3.58
N VAL A 218 2.06 10.10 4.02
CA VAL A 218 3.16 9.34 4.59
C VAL A 218 3.30 9.73 6.06
N ILE A 219 3.31 8.74 6.93
CA ILE A 219 3.47 8.94 8.37
C ILE A 219 4.80 8.35 8.81
N ASP A 220 5.61 9.14 9.51
CA ASP A 220 6.77 8.61 10.22
C ASP A 220 6.30 7.79 11.41
N GLU A 221 6.44 6.47 11.33
CA GLU A 221 6.00 5.54 12.38
C GLU A 221 6.76 5.75 13.70
N HIS A 222 7.92 6.41 13.67
CA HIS A 222 8.69 6.72 14.88
C HIS A 222 8.26 8.03 15.54
N SER A 223 8.29 9.15 14.81
CA SER A 223 8.02 10.49 15.37
C SER A 223 6.61 11.00 15.19
N ASP A 224 5.80 10.31 14.38
CA ASP A 224 4.41 10.66 14.08
C ASP A 224 4.22 11.98 13.31
N ARG A 225 5.26 12.36 12.58
CA ARG A 225 5.20 13.45 11.60
C ARG A 225 4.41 12.99 10.38
N LEU A 226 3.56 13.88 9.90
CA LEU A 226 2.71 13.65 8.74
C LEU A 226 3.27 14.41 7.53
N PHE A 227 3.34 13.72 6.40
CA PHE A 227 3.83 14.29 5.15
C PHE A 227 2.83 14.08 4.02
N LEU A 228 2.69 15.09 3.17
CA LEU A 228 2.13 14.96 1.84
C LEU A 228 3.28 14.70 0.87
N VAL A 229 3.26 13.55 0.22
CA VAL A 229 4.21 13.19 -0.84
C VAL A 229 3.49 13.19 -2.17
N ILE A 230 4.03 13.95 -3.11
CA ILE A 230 3.51 14.07 -4.48
C ILE A 230 4.52 13.44 -5.42
N ARG A 231 4.11 12.37 -6.09
CA ARG A 231 4.87 11.72 -7.16
C ARG A 231 4.42 12.28 -8.50
N VAL A 232 5.38 12.81 -9.26
CA VAL A 232 5.13 13.27 -10.63
C VAL A 232 5.53 12.15 -11.58
N VAL A 233 4.58 11.70 -12.39
CA VAL A 233 4.77 10.66 -13.40
C VAL A 233 4.44 11.20 -14.78
N VAL A 234 5.18 10.76 -15.80
CA VAL A 234 4.78 10.95 -17.19
C VAL A 234 3.77 9.87 -17.54
N VAL A 235 2.73 10.27 -18.26
CA VAL A 235 1.81 9.39 -18.92
C VAL A 235 1.81 9.75 -20.39
N TRP A 236 2.18 8.78 -21.21
CA TRP A 236 1.92 8.84 -22.63
C TRP A 236 0.43 8.51 -22.82
N LEU A 237 -0.35 9.49 -23.26
CA LEU A 237 -1.71 9.26 -23.73
C LEU A 237 -1.58 9.09 -25.24
N GLU A 238 -1.95 7.93 -25.78
CA GLU A 238 -2.25 7.83 -27.21
C GLU A 238 -3.35 8.87 -27.50
N ASP A 239 -3.08 9.78 -28.44
CA ASP A 239 -4.05 10.76 -28.90
C ASP A 239 -5.30 10.02 -29.41
N GLU A 240 -6.43 10.10 -28.68
CA GLU A 240 -7.72 9.56 -29.14
C GLU A 240 -8.26 10.26 -30.42
N ASP A 241 -7.55 11.27 -30.95
CA ASP A 241 -7.97 12.07 -32.12
C ASP A 241 -7.14 11.84 -33.40
N ASP A 242 -6.07 11.04 -33.40
CA ASP A 242 -5.38 10.70 -34.66
C ASP A 242 -5.93 9.38 -35.23
N VAL A 243 -7.18 9.43 -35.73
CA VAL A 243 -7.68 8.47 -36.72
C VAL A 243 -6.82 8.65 -37.97
N ARG A 244 -5.61 8.09 -37.96
CA ARG A 244 -4.86 7.85 -39.20
C ARG A 244 -5.66 6.81 -39.96
N GLU A 245 -6.33 7.29 -41.01
CA GLU A 245 -6.87 6.44 -42.06
C GLU A 245 -5.79 5.43 -42.44
N TYR A 246 -6.10 4.15 -42.20
CA TYR A 246 -5.28 3.03 -42.61
C TYR A 246 -5.18 3.05 -44.14
N GLU A 247 -4.06 3.53 -44.66
CA GLU A 247 -3.58 3.13 -45.98
C GLU A 247 -2.18 2.53 -45.82
N ASP A 248 -2.16 1.22 -46.09
CA ASP A 248 -1.05 0.37 -46.52
C ASP A 248 -0.03 -0.14 -45.49
N GLU A 249 -0.30 -1.39 -45.10
CA GLU A 249 0.58 -2.57 -45.02
C GLU A 249 2.12 -2.35 -45.03
N ASP A 250 2.76 -3.00 -44.04
CA ASP A 250 4.12 -3.51 -44.05
C ASP A 250 5.29 -2.55 -43.78
N GLU A 251 5.36 -1.99 -42.56
CA GLU A 251 6.63 -1.92 -41.84
C GLU A 251 6.42 -2.43 -40.41
N GLU A 252 7.30 -3.34 -39.95
CA GLU A 252 7.43 -3.76 -38.54
C GLU A 252 7.79 -2.55 -37.65
N GLY A 253 6.81 -1.67 -37.46
CA GLY A 253 6.83 -0.58 -36.52
C GLY A 253 6.68 -1.15 -35.12
N LYS A 254 7.82 -1.36 -34.47
CA LYS A 254 7.92 -1.63 -33.04
C LYS A 254 7.07 -0.58 -32.31
N TYR A 255 5.91 -0.97 -31.78
CA TYR A 255 5.19 -0.15 -30.83
C TYR A 255 6.13 0.03 -29.64
N ASP A 256 6.71 1.22 -29.47
CA ASP A 256 7.39 1.56 -28.22
C ASP A 256 6.28 1.63 -27.17
N GLU A 257 6.17 0.57 -26.39
CA GLU A 257 5.15 0.41 -25.36
C GLU A 257 5.22 1.58 -24.38
N ASP A 258 4.10 2.27 -24.18
CA ASP A 258 3.97 3.43 -23.30
C ASP A 258 4.25 3.09 -21.83
N GLU A 259 5.47 3.35 -21.37
CA GLU A 259 5.86 3.15 -19.96
C GLU A 259 5.55 4.41 -19.13
N ASP A 260 4.68 4.26 -18.12
CA ASP A 260 4.51 5.26 -17.07
C ASP A 260 5.85 5.41 -16.31
N GLU A 261 6.49 6.58 -16.37
CA GLU A 261 7.78 6.81 -15.73
C GLU A 261 7.70 7.83 -14.59
N THR A 262 8.26 7.50 -13.42
CA THR A 262 8.45 8.45 -12.34
C THR A 262 9.52 9.47 -12.69
N LEU A 263 9.19 10.75 -12.60
CA LEU A 263 10.15 11.84 -12.82
C LEU A 263 10.80 12.31 -11.51
N ARG A 264 9.95 12.61 -10.52
CA ARG A 264 10.38 13.25 -9.27
C ARG A 264 9.32 13.18 -8.18
N PHE A 265 9.72 13.59 -6.99
CA PHE A 265 8.84 13.73 -5.84
C PHE A 265 8.93 15.13 -5.24
N HIS A 266 7.79 15.62 -4.75
CA HIS A 266 7.70 16.77 -3.87
C HIS A 266 7.20 16.32 -2.50
N VAL A 267 7.87 16.74 -1.44
CA VAL A 267 7.50 16.36 -0.07
C VAL A 267 7.22 17.60 0.75
N TYR A 268 6.08 17.58 1.44
CA TYR A 268 5.66 18.63 2.35
C TYR A 268 5.39 18.01 3.72
N GLU A 269 6.02 18.52 4.76
CA GLU A 269 5.62 18.21 6.13
C GLU A 269 4.38 19.03 6.50
N ILE A 270 3.39 18.37 7.10
CA ILE A 270 2.15 18.99 7.53
C ILE A 270 2.24 19.30 9.03
N ASP A 271 2.15 20.59 9.39
CA ASP A 271 1.88 21.03 10.76
C ASP A 271 0.37 21.02 10.97
N SER A 272 -0.14 19.86 11.41
CA SER A 272 -1.56 19.65 11.68
C SER A 272 -2.17 20.61 12.70
N LYS A 273 -1.35 21.17 13.61
CA LYS A 273 -1.85 22.09 14.64
C LYS A 273 -2.07 23.49 14.09
N LYS A 274 -1.30 23.87 13.08
CA LYS A 274 -1.39 25.18 12.44
C LYS A 274 -2.19 25.15 11.14
N GLY A 275 -2.41 23.96 10.56
CA GLY A 275 -2.96 23.85 9.22
C GLY A 275 -1.98 24.38 8.16
N GLU A 276 -0.69 24.23 8.41
CA GLU A 276 0.37 24.74 7.53
C GLU A 276 1.17 23.58 6.93
N MET A 277 1.77 23.81 5.77
CA MET A 277 2.70 22.88 5.14
C MET A 277 4.07 23.51 4.98
N ARG A 278 5.11 22.74 5.26
CA ARG A 278 6.50 23.12 5.04
C ARG A 278 7.08 22.23 3.94
N TYR A 279 7.53 22.84 2.84
CA TYR A 279 8.26 22.10 1.81
C TYR A 279 9.58 21.58 2.38
N MET A 280 9.86 20.31 2.13
CA MET A 280 11.11 19.67 2.51
C MET A 280 12.14 19.94 1.43
N GLU A 281 13.01 20.94 1.62
CA GLU A 281 13.96 21.36 0.59
C GLU A 281 15.23 20.50 0.62
N GLY A 282 15.33 19.53 -0.30
CA GLY A 282 16.55 18.74 -0.55
C GLY A 282 16.98 17.81 0.60
N SER A 283 16.11 17.59 1.58
CA SER A 283 16.37 16.71 2.74
C SER A 283 15.05 16.15 3.28
N LEU A 284 15.05 14.88 3.65
CA LEU A 284 13.98 14.24 4.43
C LEU A 284 14.42 14.05 5.89
N GLU A 285 15.46 14.78 6.32
CA GLU A 285 16.02 14.76 7.66
C GLU A 285 16.46 13.34 8.10
N GLY A 286 17.00 12.56 7.15
CA GLY A 286 17.48 11.21 7.39
C GLY A 286 16.39 10.13 7.37
N LEU A 287 15.16 10.47 6.99
CA LEU A 287 14.08 9.50 6.78
C LEU A 287 14.25 8.75 5.45
N ALA A 288 13.82 7.49 5.45
CA ALA A 288 13.48 6.73 4.27
C ALA A 288 11.95 6.64 4.17
N MET A 289 11.39 7.10 3.05
CA MET A 289 9.95 7.05 2.79
C MET A 289 9.60 5.89 1.87
N PHE A 290 8.46 5.27 2.10
CA PHE A 290 7.96 4.10 1.39
C PHE A 290 6.62 4.47 0.77
N VAL A 291 6.60 4.60 -0.56
CA VAL A 291 5.47 5.13 -1.32
C VAL A 291 5.08 4.11 -2.39
N GLY A 292 4.08 3.29 -2.10
CA GLY A 292 3.63 2.26 -3.03
C GLY A 292 2.21 2.49 -3.51
N LEU A 293 1.60 1.44 -4.05
CA LEU A 293 0.19 1.44 -4.46
C LEU A 293 -0.79 1.76 -3.33
N ARG A 294 -0.32 1.88 -2.08
CA ARG A 294 -1.04 1.59 -0.82
C ARG A 294 -0.36 2.24 0.38
N HIS A 295 -0.78 1.84 1.59
CA HIS A 295 -0.19 2.20 2.90
C HIS A 295 1.26 2.69 2.81
N SER A 296 1.41 4.00 2.90
CA SER A 296 2.70 4.67 2.79
C SER A 296 3.17 5.12 4.17
N PHE A 297 4.47 4.98 4.44
CA PHE A 297 5.05 5.24 5.76
C PHE A 297 6.51 5.68 5.63
N ALA A 298 7.06 6.23 6.70
CA ALA A 298 8.46 6.63 6.78
C ALA A 298 9.12 6.01 8.01
N LEU A 299 10.42 5.74 7.90
CA LEU A 299 11.26 5.21 8.98
C LEU A 299 12.61 5.93 9.04
N PRO A 300 13.23 6.06 10.22
CA PRO A 300 14.62 6.51 10.33
C PRO A 300 15.56 5.57 9.56
N ALA A 301 16.29 6.09 8.58
CA ALA A 301 17.13 5.25 7.72
C ALA A 301 18.33 4.64 8.47
N ALA A 302 18.90 5.42 9.41
CA ALA A 302 20.09 5.06 10.19
C ALA A 302 19.91 3.76 11.00
N ASP A 303 18.70 3.49 11.47
CA ASP A 303 18.40 2.33 12.32
C ASP A 303 18.23 1.04 11.51
N LEU A 304 18.07 1.15 10.18
CA LEU A 304 17.58 0.08 9.31
C LEU A 304 18.48 -0.24 8.13
N ASN A 305 19.70 0.32 8.10
CA ASN A 305 20.63 0.16 6.98
C ASN A 305 20.00 0.55 5.62
N LEU A 306 19.11 1.55 5.65
CA LEU A 306 18.48 2.11 4.48
C LEU A 306 19.26 3.34 4.01
N SER A 307 19.02 3.75 2.77
CA SER A 307 19.56 5.01 2.26
C SER A 307 18.80 6.17 2.93
N PRO A 308 19.49 7.11 3.61
CA PRO A 308 18.85 8.30 4.13
C PRO A 308 18.36 9.19 2.99
N ASP A 309 17.38 10.04 3.29
CA ASP A 309 16.82 11.02 2.34
C ASP A 309 16.39 10.37 1.02
N SER A 310 15.77 9.19 1.12
CA SER A 310 15.39 8.38 -0.03
C SER A 310 13.91 8.01 0.00
N ILE A 311 13.29 7.93 -1.17
CA ILE A 311 11.91 7.49 -1.36
C ILE A 311 11.93 6.20 -2.16
N TYR A 312 11.56 5.10 -1.51
CA TYR A 312 11.37 3.79 -2.11
C TYR A 312 9.97 3.73 -2.66
N PHE A 313 9.83 3.51 -3.96
CA PHE A 313 8.53 3.52 -4.62
C PHE A 313 8.26 2.28 -5.45
N THR A 314 6.97 1.93 -5.56
CA THR A 314 6.50 0.81 -6.40
C THR A 314 5.53 1.29 -7.48
N ALA A 315 5.25 0.46 -8.48
CA ALA A 315 4.47 0.77 -9.67
C ALA A 315 3.08 1.41 -9.41
N ARG A 316 2.50 2.05 -10.42
CA ARG A 316 1.23 2.79 -10.35
C ARG A 316 -0.01 1.89 -10.47
N LEU A 317 -1.12 2.35 -9.88
CA LEU A 317 -2.42 1.68 -9.79
C LEU A 317 -3.20 1.60 -11.11
N ARG A 318 -2.75 2.29 -12.18
CA ARG A 318 -3.54 2.48 -13.40
C ARG A 318 -3.98 1.16 -14.02
N TYR A 319 -3.17 0.12 -13.87
CA TYR A 319 -3.42 -1.16 -14.50
C TYR A 319 -4.07 -2.24 -13.61
N ILE A 320 -4.32 -1.98 -12.31
CA ILE A 320 -5.06 -2.96 -11.48
C ILE A 320 -6.53 -3.06 -11.91
N LEU A 321 -7.09 -1.99 -12.49
CA LEU A 321 -8.45 -2.01 -13.05
C LEU A 321 -8.53 -2.81 -14.36
N PHE A 322 -7.41 -2.94 -15.09
CA PHE A 322 -7.35 -3.54 -16.43
C PHE A 322 -6.60 -4.88 -16.50
N ASP A 323 -6.34 -5.52 -15.36
CA ASP A 323 -5.66 -6.83 -15.27
C ASP A 323 -4.20 -6.86 -15.80
N ASP A 324 -3.59 -5.72 -16.10
CA ASP A 324 -2.26 -5.61 -16.72
C ASP A 324 -1.21 -4.94 -15.81
N VAL A 325 -0.95 -5.50 -14.62
CA VAL A 325 -0.02 -4.88 -13.65
C VAL A 325 1.44 -4.97 -14.13
N ARG A 326 1.88 -4.01 -14.93
CA ARG A 326 3.30 -3.80 -15.22
C ARG A 326 4.02 -3.29 -13.97
N ASN A 327 5.11 -3.94 -13.59
CA ASN A 327 5.90 -3.64 -12.38
C ASN A 327 7.13 -2.80 -12.72
N ASP A 328 7.02 -1.98 -13.76
CA ASP A 328 8.19 -1.45 -14.46
C ASP A 328 8.68 -0.16 -13.77
N ASP A 329 7.77 0.61 -13.17
CA ASP A 329 8.06 1.87 -12.45
C ASP A 329 8.28 1.64 -10.94
N ILE A 330 9.35 0.92 -10.60
CA ILE A 330 9.81 0.62 -9.24
C ILE A 330 11.24 1.13 -9.05
N GLY A 331 11.51 1.86 -7.96
CA GLY A 331 12.85 2.40 -7.75
C GLY A 331 13.08 3.05 -6.39
N ILE A 332 14.25 3.67 -6.29
CA ILE A 332 14.68 4.47 -5.15
C ILE A 332 15.03 5.86 -5.68
N TYR A 333 14.25 6.86 -5.28
CA TYR A 333 14.51 8.27 -5.55
C TYR A 333 15.36 8.86 -4.43
N ASN A 334 16.55 9.36 -4.75
CA ASN A 334 17.36 10.13 -3.84
C ASN A 334 16.82 11.57 -3.79
N TYR A 335 16.30 11.97 -2.64
CA TYR A 335 15.62 13.24 -2.49
C TYR A 335 16.56 14.45 -2.54
N LYS A 336 17.85 14.23 -2.27
CA LYS A 336 18.87 15.28 -2.23
C LYS A 336 19.39 15.65 -3.61
N ASP A 337 19.66 14.66 -4.47
CA ASP A 337 20.21 14.89 -5.81
C ASP A 337 19.21 14.67 -6.95
N GLY A 338 18.01 14.19 -6.63
CA GLY A 338 16.90 14.01 -7.57
C GLY A 338 17.06 12.80 -8.50
N LYS A 339 18.00 11.89 -8.22
CA LYS A 339 18.25 10.73 -9.07
C LYS A 339 17.38 9.53 -8.69
N ILE A 340 16.91 8.83 -9.71
CA ILE A 340 16.25 7.53 -9.55
C ILE A 340 17.28 6.44 -9.81
N SER A 341 17.29 5.44 -8.92
CA SER A 341 18.05 4.21 -9.09
C SER A 341 17.11 3.02 -9.09
N SER A 342 17.40 2.03 -9.91
CA SER A 342 16.66 0.77 -9.91
C SER A 342 16.92 -0.01 -8.62
N ILE A 343 15.95 -0.83 -8.23
CA ILE A 343 16.19 -1.86 -7.23
C ILE A 343 16.88 -3.02 -7.95
N ASP A 344 18.10 -3.35 -7.51
CA ASP A 344 18.93 -4.39 -8.12
C ASP A 344 18.38 -5.80 -7.79
N TYR A 345 17.31 -6.19 -8.48
CA TYR A 345 16.74 -7.53 -8.44
C TYR A 345 16.76 -8.12 -9.85
N ASP A 346 16.97 -9.43 -9.95
CA ASP A 346 16.99 -10.15 -11.22
C ASP A 346 15.56 -10.23 -11.80
N PRO A 347 15.26 -9.60 -12.96
CA PRO A 347 13.93 -9.60 -13.54
C PRO A 347 13.42 -11.01 -13.91
N SER A 348 14.31 -11.99 -14.12
CA SER A 348 13.90 -13.38 -14.31
C SER A 348 13.24 -13.98 -13.07
N GLN A 349 13.41 -13.34 -11.90
CA GLN A 349 12.69 -13.61 -10.66
C GLN A 349 11.38 -12.83 -10.54
N ILE A 350 11.01 -12.00 -11.49
CA ILE A 350 9.66 -11.41 -11.61
C ILE A 350 8.82 -12.19 -12.62
N TYR A 351 9.43 -12.60 -13.73
CA TYR A 351 8.74 -13.26 -14.85
C TYR A 351 8.93 -14.78 -14.88
N ALA A 352 8.73 -15.46 -13.75
CA ALA A 352 8.64 -16.91 -13.76
C ALA A 352 7.23 -17.35 -14.20
N THR A 353 7.09 -17.61 -15.52
CA THR A 353 6.12 -18.50 -16.20
C THR A 353 4.79 -17.97 -16.78
N THR A 354 4.75 -17.89 -18.12
CA THR A 354 3.87 -18.57 -19.11
C THR A 354 2.39 -18.90 -18.83
N ALA A 355 1.69 -18.24 -17.92
CA ALA A 355 0.22 -18.24 -17.92
C ALA A 355 -0.31 -16.82 -17.78
N ALA A 356 -1.21 -16.44 -18.70
CA ALA A 356 -1.88 -15.13 -18.78
C ALA A 356 -2.82 -14.81 -17.60
N SER A 357 -2.48 -15.22 -16.39
CA SER A 357 -3.17 -14.85 -15.17
C SER A 357 -2.20 -14.99 -14.01
N ARG A 358 -1.70 -13.87 -13.45
CA ARG A 358 -1.28 -13.68 -12.04
C ARG A 358 -0.42 -12.41 -11.91
N VAL A 359 -1.02 -11.26 -12.21
CA VAL A 359 -0.32 -9.98 -12.06
C VAL A 359 -0.56 -9.43 -10.66
N ALA A 360 0.35 -9.77 -9.75
CA ALA A 360 0.37 -9.22 -8.41
C ALA A 360 1.41 -8.10 -8.35
N PRO A 361 1.07 -6.91 -7.82
CA PRO A 361 2.03 -5.82 -7.74
C PRO A 361 3.16 -6.12 -6.76
N ALA A 362 4.31 -5.51 -6.98
CA ALA A 362 5.33 -5.47 -5.94
C ALA A 362 4.81 -4.68 -4.72
N MET A 363 5.01 -5.22 -3.52
CA MET A 363 4.41 -4.68 -2.28
C MET A 363 5.44 -4.52 -1.16
N LEU A 364 5.37 -3.42 -0.41
CA LEU A 364 6.29 -3.09 0.68
C LEU A 364 5.80 -3.65 2.02
N LEU A 365 6.36 -4.77 2.42
CA LEU A 365 6.03 -5.48 3.65
C LEU A 365 6.97 -5.06 4.79
N THR A 366 6.42 -4.70 5.96
CA THR A 366 7.15 -4.63 7.22
C THR A 366 6.99 -5.96 7.97
N PRO A 367 7.90 -6.93 7.81
CA PRO A 367 7.66 -8.29 8.30
C PRO A 367 7.58 -8.34 9.82
N ASN A 368 6.53 -8.96 10.37
CA ASN A 368 6.44 -9.28 11.79
C ASN A 368 7.31 -10.50 12.10
N ILE A 369 8.63 -10.36 12.06
CA ILE A 369 9.53 -11.47 12.40
C ILE A 369 9.51 -11.64 13.92
N PRO A 370 8.98 -12.75 14.48
CA PRO A 370 9.19 -13.04 15.89
C PRO A 370 10.68 -13.33 16.09
N HIS A 371 11.35 -12.51 16.90
CA HIS A 371 12.71 -12.75 17.35
C HIS A 371 12.75 -13.83 18.44
#